data_AF-A0A0E2ZAF2-F1
#
_entry.id   AF-A0A0E2ZAF2-F1
#
_cell.length_a   1.000
_cell.length_b   1.000
_cell.length_c   1.000
_cell.angle_alpha   90.00
_cell.angle_beta   90.00
_cell.angle_gamma   90.00
#
_symmetry.space_group_name_H-M   'P 1'
#
loop_
_entity.id
_entity.type
_entity.pdbx_description
1 polymer ?
#
loop_
_entity_poly.entity_id
_entity_poly.type
_entity_poly.pdbx_seq_one_letter_code
_entity_poly.pdbx_strand_id
1 'polypeptide(L)'
;MMTNHGNRITQGQFSFLPDLTDEQILAQIKYALKNDWAVNVEYTDDPHPRNTYWEMFGIPMFDLKDPAGIMMEINDCRKTYPNHYVRVTAFNSHRGVESPCMSFIVNRPKNEPGFGLVRQEVDGRHINYTVRSYAADRPEGERYQ
;
A
#
# COMPACT_ATOMS: atom_id res chain seq x y z
N MET A 1 0.74 1.65 -23.99
CA MET A 1 1.00 3.07 -23.65
C MET A 1 0.76 3.19 -22.14
N MET A 2 1.82 3.27 -21.32
CA MET A 2 1.68 3.46 -19.88
C MET A 2 1.31 4.92 -19.63
N THR A 3 0.03 5.20 -19.55
CA THR A 3 -0.45 6.53 -19.25
C THR A 3 -0.77 6.63 -17.77
N ASN A 4 0.21 7.06 -16.98
CA ASN A 4 -0.06 7.52 -15.63
C ASN A 4 -0.71 8.91 -15.74
N HIS A 5 -2.00 8.93 -16.04
CA HIS A 5 -2.81 10.15 -16.09
C HIS A 5 -3.35 10.44 -14.68
N GLY A 6 -2.91 11.54 -14.08
CA GLY A 6 -3.44 12.05 -12.80
C GLY A 6 -2.55 11.78 -11.58
N ASN A 7 -2.94 12.39 -10.45
CA ASN A 7 -2.33 12.21 -9.13
C ASN A 7 -2.55 10.77 -8.64
N ARG A 8 -1.80 9.79 -9.16
CA ARG A 8 -1.89 8.38 -8.75
C ARG A 8 -0.65 7.99 -7.95
N ILE A 9 -0.86 7.43 -6.76
CA ILE A 9 0.25 6.85 -5.97
C ILE A 9 0.81 5.63 -6.69
N THR A 10 2.12 5.65 -6.92
CA THR A 10 2.86 4.59 -7.64
C THR A 10 3.67 3.67 -6.75
N GLN A 11 3.49 3.74 -5.42
CA GLN A 11 4.02 2.72 -4.51
C GLN A 11 3.40 1.35 -4.82
N GLY A 12 4.13 0.27 -4.57
CA GLY A 12 3.71 -1.10 -4.86
C GLY A 12 4.07 -1.57 -6.27
N GLN A 13 4.39 -2.86 -6.39
CA GLN A 13 5.06 -3.49 -7.55
C GLN A 13 4.34 -3.29 -8.89
N PHE A 14 3.02 -3.16 -8.88
CA PHE A 14 2.18 -3.16 -10.09
C PHE A 14 1.44 -1.84 -10.33
N SER A 15 1.76 -0.75 -9.62
CA SER A 15 0.96 0.48 -9.67
C SER A 15 1.01 1.28 -10.98
N PHE A 16 1.90 0.90 -11.90
CA PHE A 16 1.92 1.38 -13.30
C PHE A 16 1.00 0.60 -14.24
N LEU A 17 0.48 -0.54 -13.80
CA LEU A 17 -0.59 -1.27 -14.46
C LEU A 17 -1.96 -0.73 -13.99
N PRO A 18 -3.05 -1.07 -14.71
CA PRO A 18 -4.39 -0.90 -14.17
C PRO A 18 -4.53 -1.58 -12.79
N ASP A 19 -5.49 -1.11 -11.98
CA ASP A 19 -5.79 -1.76 -10.70
C ASP A 19 -6.14 -3.23 -10.91
N LEU A 20 -5.54 -4.09 -10.08
CA LEU A 20 -5.66 -5.53 -10.24
C LEU A 20 -7.09 -5.99 -9.95
N THR A 21 -7.61 -6.89 -10.78
CA THR A 21 -8.87 -7.59 -10.48
C THR A 21 -8.67 -8.61 -9.35
N ASP A 22 -9.75 -9.06 -8.73
CA ASP A 22 -9.67 -10.07 -7.65
C ASP A 22 -9.06 -11.38 -8.13
N GLU A 23 -9.26 -11.78 -9.39
CA GLU A 23 -8.61 -12.95 -9.98
C GLU A 23 -7.09 -12.75 -10.10
N GLN A 24 -6.65 -11.54 -10.47
CA GLN A 24 -5.23 -11.21 -10.58
C GLN A 24 -4.57 -11.15 -9.20
N ILE A 25 -5.26 -10.58 -8.20
CA ILE A 25 -4.81 -10.55 -6.80
C ILE A 25 -4.68 -11.98 -6.26
N LEU A 26 -5.71 -12.82 -6.47
CA LEU A 26 -5.70 -14.22 -6.08
C LEU A 26 -4.50 -14.97 -6.69
N ALA A 27 -4.15 -14.68 -7.95
CA ALA A 27 -2.97 -15.26 -8.60
C ALA A 27 -1.65 -14.83 -7.92
N GLN A 28 -1.52 -13.56 -7.50
CA GLN A 28 -0.34 -13.10 -6.76
C GLN A 28 -0.25 -13.74 -5.37
N ILE A 29 -1.37 -13.88 -4.67
CA ILE A 29 -1.43 -14.57 -3.38
C ILE A 29 -1.00 -16.04 -3.54
N LYS A 30 -1.53 -16.75 -4.54
CA LYS A 30 -1.13 -18.13 -4.84
C LYS A 30 0.37 -18.25 -5.09
N TYR A 31 0.97 -17.27 -5.78
CA TYR A 31 2.42 -17.22 -5.96
C TYR A 31 3.14 -17.03 -4.63
N ALA A 32 2.73 -16.10 -3.76
CA ALA A 32 3.34 -15.93 -2.44
C ALA A 32 3.28 -17.21 -1.60
N LEU A 33 2.10 -17.84 -1.53
CA LEU A 33 1.91 -19.10 -0.79
C LEU A 33 2.74 -20.26 -1.34
N LYS A 34 2.91 -20.34 -2.67
CA LYS A 34 3.79 -21.34 -3.31
C LYS A 34 5.26 -21.18 -2.90
N ASN A 35 5.69 -19.96 -2.57
CA ASN A 35 7.04 -19.67 -2.09
C ASN A 35 7.16 -19.75 -0.56
N ASP A 36 6.12 -20.19 0.15
CA ASP A 36 6.06 -20.28 1.61
C ASP A 36 6.27 -18.92 2.30
N TRP A 37 5.74 -17.85 1.71
CA TRP A 37 5.80 -16.50 2.28
C TRP A 37 4.55 -16.22 3.11
N ALA A 38 4.74 -15.60 4.28
CA ALA A 38 3.65 -15.16 5.13
C ALA A 38 2.99 -13.91 4.53
N VAL A 39 1.67 -13.92 4.34
CA VAL A 39 0.93 -12.83 3.70
C VAL A 39 0.27 -11.96 4.76
N ASN A 40 0.34 -10.64 4.58
CA ASN A 40 -0.26 -9.64 5.45
C ASN A 40 -1.08 -8.63 4.63
N VAL A 41 -2.12 -8.06 5.26
CA VAL A 41 -2.95 -6.99 4.70
C VAL A 41 -2.75 -5.74 5.55
N GLU A 42 -2.40 -4.63 4.91
CA GLU A 42 -2.10 -3.37 5.58
C GLU A 42 -2.86 -2.22 4.91
N TYR A 43 -3.24 -1.20 5.66
CA TYR A 43 -3.98 -0.05 5.15
C TYR A 43 -3.48 1.28 5.73
N THR A 44 -3.74 2.36 5.00
CA THR A 44 -3.42 3.73 5.44
C THR A 44 -4.26 4.77 4.69
N ASP A 45 -4.51 5.91 5.33
CA ASP A 45 -4.97 7.13 4.69
C ASP A 45 -3.87 8.23 4.65
N ASP A 46 -2.63 7.91 5.03
CA ASP A 46 -1.44 8.74 4.78
C ASP A 46 -0.52 8.05 3.74
N PRO A 47 -0.55 8.49 2.47
CA PRO A 47 0.22 7.87 1.39
C PRO A 47 1.69 8.32 1.36
N HIS A 48 2.19 9.05 2.37
CA HIS A 48 3.55 9.56 2.37
C HIS A 48 4.59 8.45 2.12
N PRO A 49 5.58 8.65 1.22
CA PRO A 49 6.53 7.60 0.85
C PRO A 49 7.48 7.18 1.99
N ARG A 50 7.51 7.94 3.09
CA ARG A 50 8.25 7.61 4.32
C ARG A 50 7.35 7.10 5.44
N ASN A 51 6.04 6.96 5.19
CA ASN A 51 5.16 6.24 6.09
C ASN A 51 5.41 4.74 5.92
N THR A 52 6.41 4.23 6.65
CA THR A 52 6.89 2.84 6.54
C THR A 52 5.90 1.85 7.15
N TYR A 53 5.32 2.20 8.30
CA TYR A 53 4.40 1.35 9.04
C TYR A 53 2.96 1.76 8.73
N TRP A 54 2.29 0.94 7.93
CA TRP A 54 0.85 1.05 7.71
C TRP A 54 0.13 0.24 8.79
N GLU A 55 -1.13 0.54 9.01
CA GLU A 55 -1.95 -0.18 9.98
C GLU A 55 -2.17 -1.62 9.51
N MET A 56 -2.02 -2.59 10.41
CA MET A 56 -2.27 -3.99 10.09
C MET A 56 -3.76 -4.28 10.16
N PHE A 57 -4.31 -4.91 9.12
CA PHE A 57 -5.66 -5.45 9.19
C PHE A 57 -5.59 -6.91 9.66
N GLY A 58 -5.79 -7.11 10.96
CA GLY A 58 -5.62 -8.42 11.59
C GLY A 58 -4.16 -8.76 11.87
N ILE A 59 -3.87 -10.07 11.95
CA ILE A 59 -2.51 -10.60 12.15
C ILE A 59 -1.99 -11.22 10.84
N PRO A 60 -0.68 -11.20 10.58
CA PRO A 60 -0.12 -11.90 9.42
C PRO A 60 -0.53 -13.37 9.42
N MET A 61 -1.00 -13.86 8.27
CA MET A 61 -1.52 -15.22 8.13
C MET A 61 -0.36 -16.20 7.88
N PHE A 62 0.18 -16.74 8.97
CA PHE A 62 1.17 -17.82 8.95
C PHE A 62 0.50 -19.17 8.65
N ASP A 63 1.21 -20.06 7.96
CA ASP A 63 0.79 -21.43 7.63
C ASP A 63 -0.52 -21.58 6.82
N LEU A 64 -1.12 -20.48 6.36
CA LEU A 64 -2.33 -20.54 5.55
C LEU A 64 -2.00 -21.08 4.14
N LYS A 65 -2.61 -22.20 3.77
CA LYS A 65 -2.44 -22.81 2.44
C LYS A 65 -3.58 -22.47 1.48
N ASP A 66 -4.70 -21.96 1.99
CA ASP A 66 -5.86 -21.58 1.18
C ASP A 66 -5.85 -20.06 0.86
N PRO A 67 -5.64 -19.67 -0.41
CA PRO A 67 -5.67 -18.26 -0.80
C PRO A 67 -7.05 -17.61 -0.64
N ALA A 68 -8.14 -18.38 -0.49
CA ALA A 68 -9.47 -17.83 -0.27
C ALA A 68 -9.60 -17.09 1.07
N GLY A 69 -8.93 -17.58 2.13
CA GLY A 69 -8.92 -16.91 3.43
C GLY A 69 -8.30 -15.52 3.37
N ILE A 70 -7.20 -15.35 2.63
CA ILE A 70 -6.55 -14.03 2.44
C ILE A 70 -7.42 -13.11 1.59
N MET A 71 -8.08 -13.64 0.56
CA MET A 71 -9.03 -12.83 -0.22
C MET A 71 -10.21 -12.33 0.62
N MET A 72 -10.67 -13.13 1.59
CA MET A 72 -11.71 -12.69 2.53
C MET A 72 -11.24 -11.50 3.37
N GLU A 73 -10.05 -11.59 3.98
CA GLU A 73 -9.45 -10.48 4.76
C GLU A 73 -9.26 -9.20 3.92
N ILE A 74 -8.80 -9.33 2.67
CA ILE A 74 -8.68 -8.18 1.75
C ILE A 74 -10.04 -7.52 1.53
N ASN A 75 -11.09 -8.31 1.32
CA ASN A 75 -12.44 -7.81 1.08
C ASN A 75 -13.06 -7.19 2.34
N ASP A 76 -12.81 -7.76 3.51
CA ASP A 76 -13.25 -7.19 4.79
C ASP A 76 -12.51 -5.88 5.10
N CYS A 77 -11.22 -5.79 4.78
CA CYS A 77 -10.45 -4.55 4.88
C CYS A 77 -10.99 -3.47 3.94
N ARG A 78 -11.25 -3.80 2.67
CA ARG A 78 -11.86 -2.88 1.69
C ARG A 78 -13.24 -2.39 2.13
N LYS A 79 -14.04 -3.27 2.72
CA LYS A 79 -15.37 -2.93 3.23
C LYS A 79 -15.31 -2.00 4.44
N THR A 80 -14.36 -2.24 5.34
CA THR A 80 -14.15 -1.43 6.56
C THR A 80 -13.55 -0.06 6.22
N TYR A 81 -12.58 -0.03 5.30
CA TYR A 81 -11.81 1.15 4.93
C TYR A 81 -11.86 1.44 3.42
N PRO A 82 -13.05 1.74 2.85
CA PRO A 82 -13.24 1.85 1.40
C PRO A 82 -12.44 2.99 0.75
N ASN A 83 -12.16 4.06 1.51
CA ASN A 83 -11.42 5.22 1.05
C ASN A 83 -9.93 5.20 1.42
N HIS A 84 -9.40 4.08 1.92
CA HIS A 84 -7.98 3.97 2.28
C HIS A 84 -7.17 3.28 1.19
N TYR A 85 -5.87 3.54 1.17
CA TYR A 85 -4.96 2.64 0.47
C TYR A 85 -4.90 1.33 1.24
N VAL A 86 -5.05 0.21 0.53
CA VAL A 86 -4.84 -1.13 1.08
C VAL A 86 -3.77 -1.80 0.24
N ARG A 87 -2.78 -2.41 0.91
CA ARG A 87 -1.73 -3.20 0.28
C ARG A 87 -1.68 -4.60 0.85
N VAL A 88 -1.26 -5.53 0.00
CA VAL A 88 -0.87 -6.87 0.41
C VAL A 88 0.65 -6.92 0.43
N THR A 89 1.22 -7.40 1.53
CA THR A 89 2.66 -7.68 1.65
C THR A 89 2.89 -9.17 1.83
N ALA A 90 4.02 -9.69 1.37
CA ALA A 90 4.43 -11.07 1.62
C ALA A 90 5.87 -11.13 2.15
N PHE A 91 6.03 -11.71 3.34
CA PHE A 91 7.28 -11.78 4.07
C PHE A 91 7.97 -13.13 3.86
N ASN A 92 9.26 -13.10 3.53
CA ASN A 92 10.07 -14.28 3.36
C ASN A 92 10.97 -14.48 4.60
N SER A 93 10.69 -15.54 5.36
CA SER A 93 11.44 -15.89 6.59
C SER A 93 12.70 -16.72 6.33
N HIS A 94 13.03 -17.06 5.07
CA HIS A 94 14.26 -17.78 4.76
C HIS A 94 15.47 -16.96 5.22
N ARG A 95 16.39 -17.63 5.92
CA ARG A 95 17.64 -17.04 6.43
C ARG A 95 18.40 -16.33 5.31
N GLY A 96 18.78 -15.08 5.55
CA GLY A 96 19.47 -14.23 4.58
C GLY A 96 18.54 -13.38 3.70
N VAL A 97 17.22 -13.60 3.80
CA VAL A 97 16.21 -12.69 3.23
C VAL A 97 15.52 -11.91 4.35
N GLU A 98 14.79 -12.60 5.23
CA GLU A 98 14.16 -12.06 6.46
C GLU A 98 13.47 -10.69 6.25
N SER A 99 12.74 -10.56 5.14
CA SER A 99 12.22 -9.27 4.64
C SER A 99 11.00 -9.45 3.72
N PRO A 100 10.13 -8.43 3.55
CA PRO A 100 9.11 -8.44 2.51
C PRO A 100 9.71 -8.61 1.10
N CYS A 101 9.23 -9.61 0.36
CA CYS A 101 9.59 -9.84 -1.05
C CYS A 101 8.47 -9.43 -2.02
N MET A 102 7.30 -9.08 -1.49
CA MET A 102 6.14 -8.64 -2.25
C MET A 102 5.43 -7.50 -1.52
N SER A 103 4.98 -6.50 -2.29
CA SER A 103 4.14 -5.41 -1.80
C SER A 103 3.39 -4.78 -2.98
N PHE A 104 2.07 -4.89 -2.99
CA PHE A 104 1.23 -4.35 -4.07
C PHE A 104 -0.10 -3.82 -3.55
N ILE A 105 -0.61 -2.78 -4.21
CA ILE A 105 -1.84 -2.08 -3.82
C ILE A 105 -3.06 -2.85 -4.33
N VAL A 106 -4.06 -3.04 -3.47
CA VAL A 106 -5.32 -3.72 -3.76
C VAL A 106 -6.56 -2.84 -3.51
N ASN A 107 -6.39 -1.65 -2.93
CA ASN A 107 -7.44 -0.62 -2.85
C ASN A 107 -6.83 0.77 -2.87
N ARG A 108 -7.60 1.75 -3.37
CA ARG A 108 -7.20 3.15 -3.41
C ARG A 108 -8.39 4.04 -3.06
N PRO A 109 -8.18 5.22 -2.46
CA PRO A 109 -9.18 6.28 -2.47
C PRO A 109 -9.58 6.64 -3.89
N LYS A 110 -10.83 7.09 -4.07
CA LYS A 110 -11.37 7.49 -5.38
C LYS A 110 -10.63 8.67 -5.99
N ASN A 111 -10.25 9.64 -5.16
CA ASN A 111 -9.56 10.87 -5.56
C ASN A 111 -8.32 11.06 -4.69
N GLU A 112 -7.15 11.06 -5.30
CA GLU A 112 -5.89 11.34 -4.61
C GLU A 112 -5.43 12.77 -4.95
N PRO A 113 -5.32 13.68 -3.97
CA PRO A 113 -4.95 15.08 -4.23
C PRO A 113 -3.44 15.27 -4.47
N GLY A 114 -2.59 14.30 -4.12
CA GLY A 114 -1.15 14.36 -4.27
C GLY A 114 -0.44 15.02 -3.08
N PHE A 115 0.72 15.62 -3.36
CA PHE A 115 1.61 16.15 -2.34
C PHE A 115 1.96 17.62 -2.58
N GLY A 116 2.11 18.37 -1.49
CA GLY A 116 2.83 19.63 -1.45
C GLY A 116 4.33 19.42 -1.21
N LEU A 117 5.16 20.29 -1.80
CA LEU A 117 6.61 20.32 -1.55
C LEU A 117 7.00 21.66 -0.91
N VAL A 118 7.22 21.63 0.40
CA VAL A 118 7.71 22.77 1.18
C VAL A 118 9.20 22.94 0.92
N ARG A 119 9.62 24.18 0.68
CA ARG A 119 11.02 24.56 0.42
C ARG A 119 11.43 25.62 1.43
N GLN A 120 12.14 25.20 2.48
CA GLN A 120 12.67 26.11 3.49
C GLN A 120 14.09 26.53 3.12
N GLU A 121 14.30 27.83 2.91
CA GLU A 121 15.64 28.39 2.72
C GLU A 121 16.45 28.30 4.03
N VAL A 122 17.71 27.90 3.89
CA VAL A 122 18.71 27.85 4.98
C VAL A 122 20.01 28.50 4.48
N ASP A 123 21.16 28.21 5.10
CA ASP A 123 22.41 28.89 4.79
C ASP A 123 22.81 28.82 3.31
N GLY A 124 23.10 29.98 2.73
CA GLY A 124 23.50 30.12 1.33
C GLY A 124 22.35 29.86 0.35
N ARG A 125 22.47 28.79 -0.45
CA ARG A 125 21.48 28.37 -1.46
C ARG A 125 20.88 26.99 -1.15
N HIS A 126 21.08 26.48 0.07
CA HIS A 126 20.53 25.21 0.49
C HIS A 126 19.02 25.33 0.74
N ILE A 127 18.29 24.23 0.50
CA ILE A 127 16.86 24.12 0.76
C ILE A 127 16.61 22.83 1.52
N ASN A 128 15.94 22.94 2.66
CA ASN A 128 15.38 21.79 3.36
C ASN A 128 13.98 21.51 2.82
N TYR A 129 13.76 20.29 2.34
CA TYR A 129 12.50 19.86 1.74
C TYR A 129 11.62 19.13 2.74
N THR A 130 10.33 19.43 2.72
CA THR A 130 9.31 18.60 3.37
C THR A 130 8.24 18.24 2.34
N VAL A 131 7.98 16.95 2.17
CA VAL A 131 6.86 16.44 1.38
C VAL A 131 5.68 16.26 2.33
N ARG A 132 4.50 16.75 1.96
CA ARG A 132 3.27 16.60 2.75
C ARG A 132 2.14 16.13 1.85
N SER A 133 1.39 15.10 2.26
CA SER A 133 0.16 14.72 1.55
C SER A 133 -0.91 15.77 1.82
N TYR A 134 -1.61 16.25 0.79
CA TYR A 134 -2.74 17.16 0.99
C TYR A 134 -3.89 16.48 1.75
N ALA A 135 -4.01 15.16 1.67
CA ALA A 135 -5.00 14.41 2.45
C ALA A 135 -4.67 14.45 3.96
N ALA A 136 -3.38 14.47 4.31
CA ALA A 136 -2.91 14.45 5.69
C ALA A 136 -3.04 15.80 6.42
N ASP A 137 -3.50 16.86 5.74
CA ASP A 137 -3.89 18.12 6.39
C ASP A 137 -5.21 17.99 7.17
N ARG A 138 -5.96 16.90 6.95
CA ARG A 138 -7.14 16.52 7.75
C ARG A 138 -6.79 15.44 8.79
N PRO A 139 -7.56 15.36 9.89
CA PRO A 139 -7.47 14.25 10.84
C PRO A 139 -7.63 12.89 10.14
N GLU A 140 -7.02 11.86 10.72
CA GLU A 140 -7.20 10.46 10.31
C GLU A 140 -8.70 10.09 10.27
N GLY A 141 -9.11 9.32 9.27
CA GLY A 141 -10.50 8.92 9.07
C GLY A 141 -11.38 9.99 8.40
N GLU A 142 -11.00 11.27 8.45
CA GLU A 142 -11.65 12.37 7.70
C GLU A 142 -10.97 12.66 6.35
N ARG A 143 -9.90 11.94 6.05
CA ARG A 143 -9.16 11.99 4.78
C ARG A 143 -9.94 11.29 3.67
N TYR A 144 -9.79 11.75 2.43
CA TYR A 144 -10.43 11.16 1.24
C TYR A 144 -11.97 11.08 1.28
N GLN A 145 -12.60 11.88 2.15
CA GLN A 145 -14.05 12.12 2.17
C GLN A 145 -14.45 13.26 1.23
#